data_AF-A0A3A0A8X3-F1
#
_entry.id   AF-A0A3A0A8X3-F1
#
_cell.length_a   1.000
_cell.length_b   1.000
_cell.length_c   1.000
_cell.angle_alpha   90.00
_cell.angle_beta   90.00
_cell.angle_gamma   90.00
#
_symmetry.space_group_name_H-M   'P 1'
#
loop_
_entity.id
_entity.type
_entity.pdbx_description
1 polymer ?
#
loop_
_entity_poly.entity_id
_entity_poly.type
_entity_poly.pdbx_seq_one_letter_code
_entity_poly.pdbx_strand_id
1 'polypeptide(L)' 'MSVSHLNTLFRRSTGLPVQEHVIQRRVERARELLVRGELPAIQVALDAGFAHQSHMAR' A
#
# COMPACT_ATOMS: atom_id res chain seq x y z
N MET A 1 -13.02 -7.37 17.20
CA MET A 1 -13.64 -6.42 16.23
C MET A 1 -13.76 -7.13 14.88
N SER A 2 -14.86 -6.97 14.14
CA SER A 2 -15.02 -7.56 12.81
C SER A 2 -14.44 -6.67 11.72
N VAL A 3 -14.10 -7.25 10.56
CA VAL A 3 -13.57 -6.53 9.38
C VAL A 3 -14.55 -5.46 8.86
N SER A 4 -15.85 -5.74 8.89
CA SER A 4 -16.90 -4.78 8.49
C SER A 4 -16.96 -3.57 9.44
N HIS A 5 -16.86 -3.83 10.74
CA HIS A 5 -16.86 -2.77 11.74
C HIS A 5 -15.61 -1.87 11.63
N LEU A 6 -14.43 -2.48 11.43
CA LEU A 6 -13.19 -1.74 11.17
C LEU A 6 -13.30 -0.86 9.92
N ASN A 7 -13.77 -1.41 8.80
CA ASN A 7 -13.94 -0.63 7.56
C ASN A 7 -14.88 0.56 7.74
N THR A 8 -15.96 0.39 8.49
CA THR A 8 -16.93 1.46 8.75
C THR A 8 -16.30 2.57 9.60
N LEU A 9 -15.65 2.21 10.72
CA LEU A 9 -15.01 3.19 11.60
C LEU A 9 -13.85 3.92 10.90
N PHE A 10 -13.03 3.19 10.17
CA PHE A 10 -11.89 3.76 9.44
C PHE A 10 -12.34 4.71 8.33
N ARG A 11 -13.37 4.36 7.58
CA ARG A 11 -13.93 5.25 6.56
C ARG A 11 -14.55 6.50 7.19
N ARG A 12 -15.20 6.38 8.35
CA ARG A 12 -15.73 7.55 9.06
C ARG A 12 -14.64 8.50 9.55
N SER A 13 -13.47 7.98 9.94
CA SER A 13 -12.36 8.82 10.42
C SER A 13 -11.47 9.39 9.31
N THR A 14 -11.25 8.64 8.22
CA THR A 14 -10.28 8.99 7.16
C THR A 14 -10.92 9.39 5.84
N GLY A 15 -12.22 9.15 5.65
CA GLY A 15 -12.92 9.34 4.38
C GLY A 15 -12.74 8.19 3.38
N LEU A 16 -11.79 7.28 3.60
CA LEU A 16 -11.41 6.22 2.66
C LEU A 16 -11.66 4.81 3.23
N PRO A 17 -11.95 3.81 2.40
CA PRO A 17 -11.88 2.40 2.81
C PRO A 17 -10.45 2.01 3.24
N VAL A 18 -10.33 1.06 4.18
CA VAL A 18 -9.02 0.59 4.70
C VAL A 18 -8.13 0.07 3.57
N GLN A 19 -8.69 -0.74 2.68
CA GLN A 19 -7.94 -1.35 1.57
C GLN A 19 -7.34 -0.29 0.63
N GLU A 20 -8.12 0.74 0.29
CA GLU A 20 -7.67 1.83 -0.58
C GLU A 20 -6.56 2.64 0.08
N HIS A 21 -6.76 3.00 1.35
CA HIS A 21 -5.73 3.71 2.11
C HIS A 21 -4.42 2.91 2.18
N VAL A 22 -4.50 1.60 2.46
CA VAL A 22 -3.31 0.74 2.49
C VAL A 22 -2.62 0.73 1.13
N ILE A 23 -3.35 0.56 0.03
CA ILE A 23 -2.74 0.58 -1.32
C ILE A 23 -2.04 1.91 -1.59
N GLN A 24 -2.68 3.05 -1.28
CA GLN A 24 -2.06 4.37 -1.46
C GLN A 24 -0.74 4.50 -0.69
N ARG A 25 -0.71 4.08 0.58
CA ARG A 25 0.50 4.10 1.40
C ARG A 25 1.60 3.20 0.85
N ARG A 26 1.25 2.04 0.29
CA ARG A 26 2.21 1.13 -0.38
C ARG A 26 2.78 1.76 -1.65
N VAL A 27 1.95 2.39 -2.47
CA VAL A 27 2.39 3.09 -3.69
C VAL A 27 3.31 4.27 -3.35
N GLU A 28 2.96 5.06 -2.34
CA GLU A 28 3.82 6.16 -1.86
C GLU A 28 5.19 5.65 -1.43
N ARG A 29 5.22 4.55 -0.66
CA ARG A 29 6.47 3.92 -0.22
C ARG A 29 7.29 3.39 -1.39
N ALA A 30 6.65 2.73 -2.36
CA ALA A 30 7.31 2.26 -3.57
C ALA A 30 7.93 3.42 -4.36
N ARG A 31 7.20 4.54 -4.50
CA ARG A 31 7.71 5.76 -5.16
C ARG A 31 8.98 6.28 -4.50
N GLU A 32 8.98 6.39 -3.17
CA GLU A 32 10.16 6.85 -2.42
C GLU A 32 11.39 5.94 -2.63
N LEU A 33 11.17 4.63 -2.65
CA LEU A 33 12.24 3.65 -2.85
C LEU A 33 12.77 3.68 -4.30
N LEU A 34 11.88 3.81 -5.29
CA LEU A 34 12.26 3.92 -6.70
C LEU A 34 13.08 5.18 -6.97
N VAL A 35 12.71 6.31 -6.35
CA VAL A 35 13.44 7.59 -6.49
C VAL A 35 14.88 7.48 -5.96
N ARG A 36 15.11 6.67 -4.91
CA ARG A 36 16.48 6.41 -4.41
C ARG A 36 17.31 5.60 -5.41
N GLY A 37 16.68 4.73 -6.19
CA GLY A 37 17.32 4.02 -7.31
C GLY A 37 18.29 2.88 -6.93
N GLU A 38 18.31 2.47 -5.66
CA GLU A 38 19.29 1.51 -5.13
C GLU A 38 18.81 0.06 -5.16
N LEU A 39 17.50 -0.16 -5.29
CA LEU A 39 16.88 -1.47 -5.14
C LEU A 39 16.30 -1.99 -6.46
N PRO A 40 16.44 -3.30 -6.76
CA PRO A 40 15.69 -3.94 -7.83
C PRO A 40 14.17 -3.80 -7.60
N ALA A 41 13.40 -3.70 -8.68
CA ALA A 41 11.96 -3.46 -8.59
C ALA A 41 11.18 -4.54 -7.82
N ILE A 42 11.66 -5.80 -7.82
CA ILE A 42 11.10 -6.86 -6.99
C ILE A 42 11.31 -6.60 -5.49
N GLN A 43 12.47 -6.09 -5.09
CA GLN A 43 12.75 -5.75 -3.70
C GLN A 43 11.93 -4.53 -3.27
N VAL A 44 11.79 -3.53 -4.15
CA VAL A 44 10.91 -2.38 -3.89
C VAL A 44 9.47 -2.83 -3.64
N ALA A 45 8.95 -3.79 -4.42
CA ALA A 45 7.60 -4.30 -4.23
C ALA A 45 7.42 -4.95 -2.86
N LEU A 46 8.36 -5.78 -2.44
CA LEU A 46 8.33 -6.44 -1.13
C LEU A 46 8.42 -5.43 0.02
N ASP A 47 9.36 -4.49 -0.06
CA ASP A 47 9.58 -3.46 0.97
C ASP A 47 8.41 -2.47 1.06
N ALA A 48 7.72 -2.24 -0.07
CA ALA A 48 6.49 -1.46 -0.12
C ALA A 48 5.25 -2.26 0.33
N GLY A 49 5.37 -3.56 0.62
CA GLY A 49 4.29 -4.40 1.13
C GLY A 49 3.40 -5.06 0.07
N PHE A 50 3.83 -5.11 -1.19
CA PHE A 50 3.20 -5.91 -2.23
C PHE A 50 3.75 -7.35 -2.21
N ALA A 51 2.90 -8.32 -2.53
CA ALA A 51 3.33 -9.73 -2.64
C ALA A 51 4.25 -9.97 -3.85
N HIS A 52 4.05 -9.23 -4.94
CA HIS A 52 4.80 -9.37 -6.19
C HIS A 52 4.97 -8.02 -6.89
N GLN A 53 6.04 -7.87 -7.67
CA GLN A 53 6.28 -6.69 -8.51
C GLN A 53 5.13 -6.43 -9.50
N SER A 54 4.55 -7.48 -10.09
CA SER A 54 3.41 -7.35 -11.00
C SER A 54 2.15 -6.79 -10.33
N HIS A 55 2.01 -6.97 -9.01
CA HIS A 55 0.92 -6.35 -8.25
C HIS A 55 1.19 -4.87 -7.97
N MET A 56 2.46 -4.51 -7.72
CA MET A 56 2.87 -3.11 -7.57
C MET A 56 2.74 -2.31 -8.88
N ALA A 57 2.95 -2.95 -10.03
CA ALA A 57 2.90 -2.31 -11.35
C ALA A 57 1.48 -2.22 -11.95
N ARG A 58 0.46 -2.69 -11.23
CA ARG A 58 -0.95 -2.65 -11.66
C ARG A 58 -1.63 -1.34 -11.32
#